data_AF-A0A4R5BFB4-F1
#
_entry.id   AF-A0A4R5BFB4-F1
#
_cell.length_a   1.000
_cell.length_b   1.000
_cell.length_c   1.000
_cell.angle_alpha   90.00
_cell.angle_beta   90.00
_cell.angle_gamma   90.00
#
_symmetry.space_group_name_H-M   'P 1'
#
loop_
_entity.id
_entity.type
_entity.pdbx_description
1 polymer ?
#
loop_
_entity_poly.entity_id
_entity_poly.type
_entity_poly.pdbx_seq_one_letter_code
_entity_poly.pdbx_strand_id
1 'polypeptide(L)'
;MNLVLLDGPDDRGTAVLTLNDPDNGNALSPALREEVAGALRDLAADTGVKALIVTGAGGCFSADVDPGGPAIGDPGDLRPWRESLDVFHEQVLRFPVPTIAAVDGLARTGGFELALLCDLRIVTPEARLAHPGPALGPVVHGPLHDLVGGAVAGELALTGREVDGAEALSLRLAAELVPSAGLLARAVALAHTVSRGPREALVAGKAALVRRRRAGGRAARRSATSLGRPVGLRGTGLYVPRRVVPNAELTRTLDTSDEWIVSRTGIRERRFLEDSLATSDMCVAAGRQALARSGVPAAELDALIVTTYTADQPLPSTALMVKDALGAERAMPLDFTQAACAGGVYALLVAAHLLQNDGIGHVLVIGADCASRVTHPADRATRVFFGDAAGAVVLGRTEPGHGLLSWDIGSQLSYEVQIPAGGSRLPRGATAREHFLQMNGKAVWDTAVTELPRSIRRTVERAGVSMPEIRYFLLHQANLNIIKETMKDLGSPLEHAPTTVQRLGNTGAAGMFTVLHETMTKGVRSGELLVLAGIGAGFMWGSACFRHHGGEQRCSR
;
A
#
# COMPACT_ATOMS: atom_id res chain seq x y z
N MET A 1 30.69 -34.07 -6.05
CA MET A 1 29.54 -34.99 -6.15
C MET A 1 28.34 -34.10 -6.44
N ASN A 2 27.44 -34.48 -7.36
CA ASN A 2 26.23 -33.68 -7.58
C ASN A 2 25.35 -33.81 -6.33
N LEU A 3 25.12 -32.69 -5.64
CA LEU A 3 24.33 -32.66 -4.41
C LEU A 3 22.83 -32.70 -4.73
N VAL A 4 22.46 -32.44 -5.98
CA VAL A 4 21.10 -32.63 -6.50
C VAL A 4 21.11 -33.57 -7.71
N LEU A 5 20.21 -34.56 -7.70
CA LEU A 5 19.90 -35.38 -8.88
C LEU A 5 18.54 -34.96 -9.44
N LEU A 6 18.44 -34.85 -10.76
CA LEU A 6 17.22 -34.49 -11.48
C LEU A 6 16.82 -35.61 -12.43
N ASP A 7 15.60 -36.11 -12.28
CA ASP A 7 14.96 -37.03 -13.21
C ASP A 7 13.75 -36.38 -13.88
N GLY A 8 13.58 -36.61 -15.18
CA GLY A 8 12.47 -36.08 -15.97
C GLY A 8 12.71 -34.69 -16.61
N PRO A 9 11.65 -34.01 -17.07
CA PRO A 9 10.25 -34.42 -16.98
C PRO A 9 9.95 -35.71 -17.76
N ASP A 10 9.09 -36.56 -17.22
CA ASP A 10 8.54 -37.71 -17.96
C ASP A 10 7.52 -37.28 -19.03
N ASP A 11 6.92 -38.24 -19.74
CA ASP A 11 5.91 -38.02 -20.78
C ASP A 11 4.64 -37.30 -20.28
N ARG A 12 4.44 -37.24 -18.96
CA ARG A 12 3.33 -36.57 -18.28
C ARG A 12 3.74 -35.28 -17.58
N GLY A 13 4.96 -34.82 -17.81
CA GLY A 13 5.49 -33.57 -17.27
C GLY A 13 5.87 -33.63 -15.79
N THR A 14 6.23 -34.79 -15.26
CA THR A 14 6.66 -34.95 -13.86
C THR A 14 8.17 -34.95 -13.78
N ALA A 15 8.73 -34.04 -12.99
CA ALA A 15 10.14 -34.03 -12.64
C ALA A 15 10.35 -34.47 -11.18
N VAL A 16 11.50 -35.08 -10.89
CA VAL A 16 11.93 -35.47 -9.54
C VAL A 16 13.25 -34.77 -9.24
N LEU A 17 13.28 -34.05 -8.12
CA LEU A 17 14.47 -33.46 -7.53
C LEU A 17 14.83 -34.25 -6.28
N THR A 18 15.99 -34.89 -6.31
CA THR A 18 16.52 -35.70 -5.21
C THR A 18 17.69 -34.98 -4.55
N LEU A 19 17.58 -34.68 -3.26
CA LEU A 19 18.71 -34.26 -2.42
C LEU A 19 19.66 -35.45 -2.27
N ASN A 20 20.91 -35.29 -2.70
CA ASN A 20 21.86 -36.37 -2.89
C ASN A 20 23.18 -36.13 -2.14
N ASP A 21 23.04 -35.95 -0.84
CA ASP A 21 24.14 -35.90 0.13
C ASP A 21 23.84 -36.81 1.35
N PRO A 22 23.58 -38.11 1.12
CA PRO A 22 23.10 -39.02 2.17
C PRO A 22 24.11 -39.21 3.31
N ASP A 23 25.41 -39.09 3.03
CA ASP A 23 26.47 -39.20 4.04
C ASP A 23 26.39 -38.07 5.09
N ASN A 24 25.85 -36.91 4.71
CA ASN A 24 25.57 -35.78 5.59
C ASN A 24 24.06 -35.63 5.89
N GLY A 25 23.28 -36.71 5.68
CA GLY A 25 21.85 -36.72 5.95
C GLY A 25 21.04 -35.76 5.08
N ASN A 26 21.54 -35.35 3.92
CA ASN A 26 20.93 -34.34 3.04
C ASN A 26 20.72 -32.98 3.74
N ALA A 27 21.63 -32.58 4.63
CA ALA A 27 21.59 -31.29 5.31
C ALA A 27 21.62 -30.13 4.30
N LEU A 28 20.70 -29.15 4.46
CA LEU A 28 20.57 -27.98 3.58
C LEU A 28 21.69 -26.94 3.79
N SER A 29 22.94 -27.37 3.56
CA SER A 29 24.13 -26.51 3.51
C SER A 29 23.96 -25.38 2.47
N PRO A 30 24.79 -24.33 2.50
CA PRO A 30 24.69 -23.25 1.51
C PRO A 30 24.90 -23.77 0.08
N ALA A 31 25.82 -24.73 -0.09
CA ALA A 31 26.10 -25.38 -1.37
C ALA A 31 24.90 -26.19 -1.89
N LEU A 32 24.29 -27.03 -1.03
CA LEU A 32 23.10 -27.78 -1.44
C LEU A 32 21.92 -26.85 -1.75
N ARG A 33 21.71 -25.79 -0.95
CA ARG A 33 20.66 -24.79 -1.22
C ARG A 33 20.87 -24.08 -2.55
N GLU A 34 22.11 -23.74 -2.89
CA GLU A 34 22.43 -23.10 -4.17
C GLU A 34 22.17 -24.04 -5.36
N GLU A 35 22.56 -25.32 -5.26
CA GLU A 35 22.28 -26.32 -6.29
C GLU A 35 20.77 -26.57 -6.45
N VAL A 36 20.02 -26.68 -5.34
CA VAL A 36 18.55 -26.80 -5.37
C VAL A 36 17.93 -25.55 -6.00
N ALA A 37 18.38 -24.36 -5.64
CA ALA A 37 17.90 -23.10 -6.21
C ALA A 37 18.19 -23.01 -7.72
N GLY A 38 19.34 -23.51 -8.18
CA GLY A 38 19.67 -23.65 -9.60
C GLY A 38 18.70 -24.59 -10.32
N ALA A 39 18.56 -25.81 -9.79
CA ALA A 39 17.63 -26.80 -10.32
C ALA A 39 16.18 -26.29 -10.41
N LEU A 40 15.70 -25.58 -9.37
CA LEU A 40 14.37 -24.98 -9.38
C LEU A 40 14.22 -23.89 -10.46
N ARG A 41 15.27 -23.11 -10.75
CA ARG A 41 15.21 -22.12 -11.85
C ARG A 41 15.11 -22.81 -13.21
N ASP A 42 15.91 -23.84 -13.44
CA ASP A 42 15.94 -24.58 -14.70
C ASP A 42 14.60 -25.30 -14.94
N LEU A 43 14.09 -26.01 -13.93
CA LEU A 43 12.79 -26.69 -13.99
C LEU A 43 11.61 -25.71 -14.11
N ALA A 44 11.71 -24.50 -13.56
CA ALA A 44 10.67 -23.49 -13.70
C ALA A 44 10.60 -22.92 -15.13
N ALA A 45 11.75 -22.82 -15.80
CA ALA A 45 11.87 -22.39 -17.19
C ALA A 45 11.40 -23.45 -18.19
N ASP A 46 11.51 -24.73 -17.84
CA ASP A 46 11.02 -25.83 -18.67
C ASP A 46 9.47 -25.88 -18.68
N THR A 47 8.90 -25.61 -19.86
CA THR A 47 7.46 -25.65 -20.09
C THR A 47 6.89 -27.07 -20.14
N GLY A 48 7.73 -28.10 -20.24
CA GLY A 48 7.36 -29.50 -20.12
C GLY A 48 7.05 -29.92 -18.68
N VAL A 49 7.57 -29.20 -17.68
CA VAL A 49 7.36 -29.50 -16.26
C VAL A 49 5.98 -29.00 -15.81
N LYS A 50 5.17 -29.94 -15.30
CA LYS A 50 3.78 -29.76 -14.84
C LYS A 50 3.59 -30.15 -13.37
N ALA A 51 4.49 -30.94 -12.80
CA ALA A 51 4.57 -31.23 -11.37
C ALA A 51 6.03 -31.54 -10.98
N LEU A 52 6.40 -31.18 -9.75
CA LEU A 52 7.73 -31.44 -9.19
C LEU A 52 7.62 -32.28 -7.92
N ILE A 53 8.35 -33.38 -7.85
CA ILE A 53 8.55 -34.17 -6.64
C ILE A 53 9.89 -33.77 -6.03
N VAL A 54 9.92 -33.55 -4.71
CA VAL A 54 11.14 -33.34 -3.94
C VAL A 54 11.30 -34.52 -2.98
N THR A 55 12.47 -35.15 -2.97
CA THR A 55 12.80 -36.29 -2.08
C THR A 55 14.27 -36.24 -1.68
N GLY A 56 14.69 -37.08 -0.73
CA GLY A 56 16.10 -37.27 -0.38
C GLY A 56 16.59 -38.69 -0.68
N ALA A 57 17.88 -38.83 -0.98
CA ALA A 57 18.56 -40.11 -1.16
C ALA A 57 18.91 -40.75 0.19
N GLY A 58 19.13 -42.07 0.20
CA GLY A 58 19.63 -42.77 1.39
C GLY A 58 18.61 -42.98 2.52
N GLY A 59 17.30 -42.93 2.24
CA GLY A 59 16.26 -43.14 3.25
C GLY A 59 16.11 -41.98 4.25
N CYS A 60 16.59 -40.79 3.88
CA CYS A 60 16.49 -39.57 4.67
C CYS A 60 16.08 -38.42 3.76
N PHE A 61 15.04 -37.66 4.13
CA PHE A 61 14.65 -36.48 3.37
C PHE A 61 15.69 -35.37 3.54
N SER A 62 15.86 -34.86 4.76
CA SER A 62 16.90 -33.91 5.15
C SER A 62 17.02 -33.82 6.68
N ALA A 63 18.20 -34.12 7.21
CA ALA A 63 18.53 -34.17 8.64
C ALA A 63 19.53 -33.06 9.02
N ASP A 64 19.10 -32.26 9.99
CA ASP A 64 19.82 -31.25 10.77
C ASP A 64 20.56 -30.10 10.05
N VAL A 65 20.80 -29.07 10.88
CA VAL A 65 21.06 -27.66 10.57
C VAL A 65 22.23 -27.47 9.60
N ASP A 66 22.04 -26.57 8.64
CA ASP A 66 23.11 -25.92 7.87
C ASP A 66 24.42 -25.84 8.67
N PRO A 67 25.45 -26.65 8.38
CA PRO A 67 26.70 -26.64 9.14
C PRO A 67 27.46 -25.31 9.01
N GLY A 68 27.01 -24.40 8.14
CA GLY A 68 27.48 -23.01 8.05
C GLY A 68 26.60 -21.98 8.77
N GLY A 69 25.58 -22.42 9.51
CA GLY A 69 24.71 -21.56 10.31
C GLY A 69 25.43 -20.99 11.55
N PRO A 70 25.07 -19.78 11.99
CA PRO A 70 25.65 -19.16 13.18
C PRO A 70 25.33 -19.97 14.44
N ALA A 71 26.31 -20.10 15.34
CA ALA A 71 26.12 -20.80 16.61
C ALA A 71 25.05 -20.11 17.46
N ILE A 72 24.22 -20.91 18.12
CA ILE A 72 23.18 -20.42 19.04
C ILE A 72 23.82 -19.52 20.10
N GLY A 73 23.49 -18.23 20.09
CA GLY A 73 24.02 -17.24 21.05
C GLY A 73 25.18 -16.38 20.54
N ASP A 74 25.60 -16.50 19.28
CA ASP A 74 26.57 -15.61 18.65
C ASP A 74 25.90 -14.29 18.17
N PRO A 75 26.29 -13.11 18.68
CA PRO A 75 25.72 -11.82 18.30
C PRO A 75 26.17 -11.29 16.92
N GLY A 76 26.84 -12.11 16.10
CA GLY A 76 27.24 -11.76 14.74
C GLY A 76 26.07 -11.29 13.84
N ASP A 77 26.41 -10.69 12.69
CA ASP A 77 25.40 -10.21 11.74
C ASP A 77 24.72 -11.37 11.02
N LEU A 78 23.56 -11.79 11.55
CA LEU A 78 22.75 -12.89 11.00
C LEU A 78 21.98 -12.51 9.71
N ARG A 79 22.04 -11.24 9.27
CA ARG A 79 21.24 -10.75 8.12
C ARG A 79 21.54 -11.50 6.82
N PRO A 80 22.80 -11.70 6.39
CA PRO A 80 23.09 -12.35 5.11
C PRO A 80 22.59 -13.81 5.05
N TRP A 81 22.71 -14.52 6.18
CA TRP A 81 22.23 -15.90 6.31
C TRP A 81 20.69 -15.97 6.25
N ARG A 82 20.00 -15.06 6.94
CA ARG A 82 18.53 -14.95 6.88
C ARG A 82 18.04 -14.57 5.49
N GLU A 83 18.68 -13.62 4.82
CA GLU A 83 18.35 -13.22 3.45
C GLU A 83 18.50 -14.39 2.47
N SER A 84 19.56 -15.18 2.60
CA SER A 84 19.76 -16.40 1.80
C SER A 84 18.65 -17.43 2.01
N LEU A 85 18.23 -17.65 3.26
CA LEU A 85 17.11 -18.56 3.59
C LEU A 85 15.77 -18.05 3.07
N ASP A 86 15.49 -16.74 3.22
CA ASP A 86 14.24 -16.14 2.73
C ASP A 86 14.13 -16.26 1.20
N VAL A 87 15.24 -16.06 0.47
CA VAL A 87 15.29 -16.25 -0.98
C VAL A 87 15.01 -17.70 -1.36
N PHE A 88 15.64 -18.65 -0.67
CA PHE A 88 15.42 -20.08 -0.89
C PHE A 88 13.96 -20.48 -0.63
N HIS A 89 13.38 -20.05 0.49
CA HIS A 89 11.99 -20.33 0.85
C HIS A 89 10.99 -19.74 -0.15
N GLU A 90 11.20 -18.50 -0.59
CA GLU A 90 10.34 -17.88 -1.60
C GLU A 90 10.43 -18.59 -2.96
N GLN A 91 11.61 -19.11 -3.34
CA GLN A 91 11.77 -19.88 -4.58
C GLN A 91 10.98 -21.20 -4.55
N VAL A 92 11.06 -21.96 -3.46
CA VAL A 92 10.28 -23.20 -3.29
C VAL A 92 8.79 -22.90 -3.31
N LEU A 93 8.35 -21.94 -2.49
CA LEU A 93 6.94 -21.57 -2.36
C LEU A 93 6.33 -21.09 -3.68
N ARG A 94 7.10 -20.36 -4.49
CA ARG A 94 6.66 -19.74 -5.75
C ARG A 94 7.01 -20.53 -6.99
N PHE A 95 7.53 -21.75 -6.85
CA PHE A 95 7.77 -22.64 -7.99
C PHE A 95 6.49 -22.75 -8.83
N PRO A 96 6.54 -22.60 -10.16
CA PRO A 96 5.36 -22.25 -10.96
C PRO A 96 4.26 -23.32 -10.96
N VAL A 97 4.62 -24.59 -10.80
CA VAL A 97 3.68 -25.72 -10.82
C VAL A 97 3.65 -26.47 -9.47
N PRO A 98 2.64 -27.31 -9.21
CA PRO A 98 2.52 -28.04 -7.94
C PRO A 98 3.76 -28.85 -7.56
N THR A 99 4.09 -28.81 -6.27
CA THR A 99 5.23 -29.48 -5.64
C THR A 99 4.77 -30.53 -4.62
N ILE A 100 5.42 -31.69 -4.61
CA ILE A 100 5.10 -32.81 -3.72
C ILE A 100 6.38 -33.19 -2.96
N ALA A 101 6.37 -33.06 -1.63
CA ALA A 101 7.42 -33.62 -0.79
C ALA A 101 7.14 -35.11 -0.53
N ALA A 102 8.04 -35.98 -0.98
CA ALA A 102 8.06 -37.39 -0.64
C ALA A 102 9.07 -37.60 0.49
N VAL A 103 8.55 -37.75 1.71
CA VAL A 103 9.37 -37.70 2.93
C VAL A 103 9.56 -39.11 3.49
N ASP A 104 10.80 -39.60 3.43
CA ASP A 104 11.27 -40.78 4.15
C ASP A 104 12.29 -40.38 5.22
N GLY A 105 12.31 -41.07 6.35
CA GLY A 105 13.23 -40.78 7.44
C GLY A 105 13.14 -39.34 7.96
N LEU A 106 14.29 -38.72 8.24
CA LEU A 106 14.32 -37.42 8.92
C LEU A 106 13.96 -36.26 7.99
N ALA A 107 13.06 -35.37 8.43
CA ALA A 107 12.82 -34.04 7.88
C ALA A 107 12.86 -33.04 9.04
N ARG A 108 14.08 -32.56 9.37
CA ARG A 108 14.33 -31.70 10.53
C ARG A 108 14.80 -30.32 10.10
N THR A 109 14.51 -29.30 10.90
CA THR A 109 14.94 -27.90 10.69
C THR A 109 14.63 -27.43 9.26
N GLY A 110 15.63 -27.12 8.43
CA GLY A 110 15.42 -26.71 7.04
C GLY A 110 14.72 -27.78 6.18
N GLY A 111 14.94 -29.07 6.48
CA GLY A 111 14.24 -30.18 5.85
C GLY A 111 12.75 -30.20 6.18
N PHE A 112 12.39 -29.87 7.42
CA PHE A 112 11.00 -29.69 7.83
C PHE A 112 10.37 -28.52 7.08
N GLU A 113 11.05 -27.37 7.03
CA GLU A 113 10.59 -26.16 6.34
C GLU A 113 10.40 -26.41 4.84
N LEU A 114 11.35 -27.07 4.18
CA LEU A 114 11.25 -27.48 2.77
C LEU A 114 10.02 -28.36 2.51
N ALA A 115 9.76 -29.33 3.38
CA ALA A 115 8.57 -30.18 3.28
C ALA A 115 7.28 -29.37 3.47
N LEU A 116 7.24 -28.43 4.42
CA LEU A 116 6.09 -27.55 4.66
C LEU A 116 5.80 -26.62 3.48
N LEU A 117 6.83 -26.13 2.81
CA LEU A 117 6.72 -25.21 1.67
C LEU A 117 6.20 -25.91 0.41
N CYS A 118 6.36 -27.23 0.30
CA CYS A 118 5.74 -28.01 -0.77
C CYS A 118 4.20 -27.95 -0.70
N ASP A 119 3.55 -28.07 -1.86
CA ASP A 119 2.08 -27.98 -1.94
C ASP A 119 1.41 -29.18 -1.25
N LEU A 120 1.97 -30.38 -1.45
CA LEU A 120 1.56 -31.66 -0.85
C LEU A 120 2.73 -32.36 -0.17
N ARG A 121 2.42 -33.22 0.80
CA ARG A 121 3.37 -34.11 1.48
C ARG A 121 2.81 -35.52 1.50
N ILE A 122 3.64 -36.50 1.16
CA ILE A 122 3.40 -37.92 1.45
C ILE A 122 4.56 -38.42 2.31
N VAL A 123 4.25 -39.23 3.32
CA VAL A 123 5.21 -39.62 4.36
C VAL A 123 5.27 -41.14 4.51
N THR A 124 6.39 -41.65 5.01
CA THR A 124 6.53 -43.05 5.43
C THR A 124 6.27 -43.20 6.93
N PRO A 125 5.97 -44.41 7.45
CA PRO A 125 5.93 -44.67 8.89
C PRO A 125 7.24 -44.30 9.61
N GLU A 126 8.36 -44.37 8.91
CA GLU A 126 9.70 -44.04 9.36
C GLU A 126 9.97 -42.53 9.33
N ALA A 127 9.11 -41.73 8.69
CA ALA A 127 9.26 -40.29 8.63
C ALA A 127 9.26 -39.67 10.04
N ARG A 128 10.14 -38.70 10.27
CA ARG A 128 10.30 -37.95 11.52
C ARG A 128 10.42 -36.46 11.21
N LEU A 129 9.35 -35.71 11.50
CA LEU A 129 9.20 -34.30 11.16
C LEU A 129 9.33 -33.44 12.42
N ALA A 130 10.28 -32.50 12.43
CA ALA A 130 10.48 -31.60 13.58
C ALA A 130 11.17 -30.29 13.22
N HIS A 131 10.79 -29.20 13.88
CA HIS A 131 11.66 -28.03 14.04
C HIS A 131 12.04 -27.91 15.52
N PRO A 132 13.30 -28.08 15.93
CA PRO A 132 13.77 -28.18 17.32
C PRO A 132 13.64 -26.92 18.21
N GLY A 133 12.53 -26.17 18.09
CA GLY A 133 12.14 -25.12 19.02
C GLY A 133 12.90 -23.79 18.86
N PRO A 134 12.69 -22.83 19.78
CA PRO A 134 13.19 -21.46 19.68
C PRO A 134 14.73 -21.32 19.76
N ALA A 135 15.44 -22.38 20.16
CA ALA A 135 16.90 -22.38 20.26
C ALA A 135 17.59 -22.25 18.89
N LEU A 136 16.95 -22.72 17.81
CA LEU A 136 17.51 -22.72 16.45
C LEU A 136 16.89 -21.65 15.53
N GLY A 137 16.17 -20.68 16.11
CA GLY A 137 15.51 -19.59 15.39
C GLY A 137 14.03 -19.82 15.12
N PRO A 138 13.32 -18.80 14.60
CA PRO A 138 11.87 -18.88 14.39
C PRO A 138 11.53 -19.90 13.29
N VAL A 139 10.62 -20.83 13.61
CA VAL A 139 9.98 -21.72 12.63
C VAL A 139 9.31 -20.88 11.53
N VAL A 140 9.20 -21.38 10.30
CA VAL A 140 8.21 -20.86 9.33
C VAL A 140 6.78 -21.13 9.83
N HIS A 141 6.35 -20.35 10.82
CA HIS A 141 5.11 -20.55 11.57
C HIS A 141 3.86 -20.42 10.68
N GLY A 142 3.93 -19.65 9.60
CA GLY A 142 2.82 -19.45 8.66
C GLY A 142 2.35 -20.73 7.97
N PRO A 143 3.19 -21.41 7.16
CA PRO A 143 2.85 -22.68 6.53
C PRO A 143 2.44 -23.78 7.52
N LEU A 144 3.10 -23.89 8.68
CA LEU A 144 2.69 -24.86 9.70
C LEU A 144 1.28 -24.57 10.22
N HIS A 145 1.00 -23.31 10.58
CA HIS A 145 -0.32 -22.87 11.02
C HIS A 145 -1.41 -23.15 9.99
N ASP A 146 -1.14 -22.89 8.70
CA ASP A 146 -2.11 -23.13 7.63
C ASP A 146 -2.46 -24.61 7.45
N LEU A 147 -1.58 -25.53 7.86
CA LEU A 147 -1.75 -26.97 7.70
C LEU A 147 -2.45 -27.62 8.90
N VAL A 148 -1.97 -27.35 10.11
CA VAL A 148 -2.41 -28.05 11.32
C VAL A 148 -3.25 -27.18 12.28
N GLY A 149 -3.41 -25.89 11.96
CA GLY A 149 -4.09 -24.91 12.82
C GLY A 149 -3.22 -24.41 13.98
N GLY A 150 -3.62 -23.28 14.56
CA GLY A 150 -2.76 -22.53 15.50
C GLY A 150 -2.41 -23.26 16.80
N ALA A 151 -3.29 -24.11 17.32
CA ALA A 151 -3.01 -24.85 18.57
C ALA A 151 -1.88 -25.87 18.38
N VAL A 152 -1.98 -26.70 17.33
CA VAL A 152 -0.95 -27.71 17.01
C VAL A 152 0.33 -27.03 16.52
N ALA A 153 0.20 -26.02 15.66
CA ALA A 153 1.36 -25.28 15.16
C ALA A 153 2.13 -24.60 16.29
N GLY A 154 1.43 -24.00 17.26
CA GLY A 154 2.03 -23.40 18.44
C GLY A 154 2.72 -24.44 19.33
N GLU A 155 2.08 -25.60 19.57
CA GLU A 155 2.69 -26.70 20.33
C GLU A 155 3.98 -27.17 19.67
N LEU A 156 3.93 -27.61 18.42
CA LEU A 156 5.10 -28.12 17.70
C LEU A 156 6.22 -27.08 17.58
N ALA A 157 5.88 -25.81 17.35
CA ALA A 157 6.88 -24.75 17.24
C ALA A 157 7.55 -24.40 18.57
N LEU A 158 6.83 -24.51 19.69
CA LEU A 158 7.34 -24.16 21.02
C LEU A 158 8.03 -25.33 21.72
N THR A 159 7.51 -26.56 21.55
CA THR A 159 8.08 -27.77 22.16
C THR A 159 9.22 -28.35 21.35
N GLY A 160 9.21 -28.13 20.03
CA GLY A 160 10.13 -28.75 19.09
C GLY A 160 10.00 -30.28 19.02
N ARG A 161 8.86 -30.82 19.45
CA ARG A 161 8.59 -32.26 19.47
C ARG A 161 8.57 -32.84 18.06
N GLU A 162 9.09 -34.05 17.94
CA GLU A 162 9.06 -34.82 16.70
C GLU A 162 7.68 -35.44 16.46
N VAL A 163 7.24 -35.37 15.20
CA VAL A 163 6.00 -35.94 14.67
C VAL A 163 6.37 -37.09 13.74
N ASP A 164 5.92 -38.30 14.05
CA ASP A 164 6.11 -39.46 13.16
C ASP A 164 5.15 -39.45 11.97
N GLY A 165 5.34 -40.34 10.99
CA GLY A 165 4.51 -40.38 9.79
C GLY A 165 3.02 -40.62 10.06
N ALA A 166 2.67 -41.45 11.05
CA ALA A 166 1.28 -41.74 11.38
C ALA A 166 0.62 -40.53 12.05
N GLU A 167 1.33 -39.86 12.95
CA GLU A 167 0.87 -38.63 13.58
C GLU A 167 0.76 -37.51 12.53
N ALA A 168 1.72 -37.37 11.61
CA ALA A 168 1.69 -36.38 10.53
C ALA A 168 0.44 -36.52 9.65
N LEU A 169 0.00 -37.74 9.36
CA LEU A 169 -1.29 -37.98 8.70
C LEU A 169 -2.47 -37.54 9.57
N SER A 170 -2.46 -37.89 10.86
CA SER A 170 -3.56 -37.56 11.79
C SER A 170 -3.74 -36.06 12.00
N LEU A 171 -2.63 -35.29 12.02
CA LEU A 171 -2.60 -33.84 12.15
C LEU A 171 -2.93 -33.12 10.83
N ARG A 172 -3.10 -33.85 9.71
CA ARG A 172 -3.20 -33.31 8.34
C ARG A 172 -1.96 -32.55 7.89
N LEU A 173 -0.83 -32.83 8.52
CA LEU A 173 0.47 -32.36 8.10
C LEU A 173 0.89 -33.06 6.80
N ALA A 174 0.52 -34.34 6.63
CA ALA A 174 0.68 -35.11 5.40
C ALA A 174 -0.66 -35.52 4.80
N ALA A 175 -0.69 -35.71 3.47
CA ALA A 175 -1.88 -36.14 2.75
C ALA A 175 -2.03 -37.68 2.71
N GLU A 176 -0.92 -38.41 2.82
CA GLU A 176 -0.89 -39.87 2.70
C GLU A 176 0.28 -40.47 3.46
N LEU A 177 0.05 -41.66 4.04
CA LEU A 177 1.07 -42.52 4.67
C LEU A 177 1.33 -43.72 3.76
N VAL A 178 2.57 -43.93 3.35
CA VAL A 178 2.98 -44.91 2.32
C VAL A 178 4.19 -45.72 2.81
N PRO A 179 4.27 -47.04 2.60
CA PRO A 179 5.49 -47.80 2.93
C PRO A 179 6.72 -47.28 2.16
N SER A 180 7.90 -47.21 2.79
CA SER A 180 9.13 -46.66 2.16
C SER A 180 9.46 -47.28 0.80
N ALA A 181 9.28 -48.59 0.65
CA ALA A 181 9.54 -49.31 -0.61
C ALA A 181 8.70 -48.80 -1.81
N GLY A 182 7.58 -48.11 -1.56
CA GLY A 182 6.67 -47.60 -2.58
C GLY A 182 6.58 -46.08 -2.64
N LEU A 183 7.33 -45.34 -1.82
CA LEU A 183 7.15 -43.90 -1.63
C LEU A 183 7.27 -43.10 -2.94
N LEU A 184 8.38 -43.26 -3.67
CA LEU A 184 8.63 -42.51 -4.91
C LEU A 184 7.63 -42.90 -6.00
N ALA A 185 7.34 -44.20 -6.15
CA ALA A 185 6.34 -44.68 -7.10
C ALA A 185 4.96 -44.07 -6.82
N ARG A 186 4.59 -43.94 -5.55
CA ARG A 186 3.34 -43.29 -5.15
C ARG A 186 3.35 -41.78 -5.39
N ALA A 187 4.47 -41.10 -5.12
CA ALA A 187 4.66 -39.68 -5.42
C ALA A 187 4.46 -39.39 -6.91
N VAL A 188 5.06 -40.21 -7.78
CA VAL A 188 4.90 -40.13 -9.24
C VAL A 188 3.45 -40.34 -9.65
N ALA A 189 2.76 -41.35 -9.11
CA ALA A 189 1.34 -41.56 -9.38
C ALA A 189 0.46 -40.37 -8.94
N LEU A 190 0.79 -39.72 -7.82
CA LEU A 190 0.13 -38.49 -7.36
C LEU A 190 0.43 -37.31 -8.30
N ALA A 191 1.69 -37.12 -8.69
CA ALA A 191 2.11 -36.09 -9.65
C ALA A 191 1.40 -36.25 -10.99
N HIS A 192 1.26 -37.47 -11.51
CA HIS A 192 0.48 -37.78 -12.72
C HIS A 192 -0.99 -37.42 -12.61
N THR A 193 -1.56 -37.49 -11.40
CA THR A 193 -2.94 -37.08 -11.16
C THR A 193 -3.05 -35.55 -11.22
N VAL A 194 -2.07 -34.86 -10.62
CA VAL A 194 -1.99 -33.40 -10.64
C VAL A 194 -1.70 -32.86 -12.05
N SER A 195 -0.86 -33.53 -12.84
CA SER A 195 -0.39 -33.06 -14.15
C SER A 195 -1.38 -33.28 -15.31
N ARG A 196 -2.61 -33.76 -15.05
CA ARG A 196 -3.64 -34.01 -16.09
C ARG A 196 -4.09 -32.73 -16.80
N GLY A 197 -4.16 -31.60 -16.09
CA GLY A 197 -4.61 -30.31 -16.65
C GLY A 197 -3.52 -29.61 -17.49
N PRO A 198 -3.87 -28.61 -18.32
CA PRO A 198 -2.89 -27.81 -19.02
C PRO A 198 -2.00 -27.05 -18.02
N ARG A 199 -0.72 -26.84 -18.36
CA ARG A 199 0.27 -26.26 -17.45
C ARG A 199 -0.16 -24.88 -16.94
N GLU A 200 -0.74 -24.07 -17.81
CA GLU A 200 -1.23 -22.72 -17.48
C GLU A 200 -2.29 -22.76 -16.37
N ALA A 201 -3.18 -23.75 -16.40
CA ALA A 201 -4.19 -23.94 -15.36
C ALA A 201 -3.56 -24.39 -14.03
N LEU A 202 -2.52 -25.23 -14.08
CA LEU A 202 -1.78 -25.64 -12.89
C LEU A 202 -1.02 -24.47 -12.26
N VAL A 203 -0.40 -23.63 -13.08
CA VAL A 203 0.26 -22.39 -12.65
C VAL A 203 -0.74 -21.44 -12.00
N ALA A 204 -1.88 -21.19 -12.66
CA ALA A 204 -2.94 -20.34 -12.12
C ALA A 204 -3.53 -20.90 -10.81
N GLY A 205 -3.77 -22.22 -10.77
CA GLY A 205 -4.30 -22.92 -9.60
C GLY A 205 -3.35 -22.85 -8.40
N LYS A 206 -2.06 -23.13 -8.60
CA LYS A 206 -1.03 -22.98 -7.56
C LYS A 206 -0.93 -21.54 -7.08
N ALA A 207 -0.88 -20.58 -8.00
CA ALA A 207 -0.84 -19.15 -7.64
C ALA A 207 -2.04 -18.75 -6.77
N ALA A 208 -3.24 -19.28 -7.04
CA ALA A 208 -4.42 -19.05 -6.20
C ALA A 208 -4.28 -19.69 -4.80
N LEU A 209 -3.74 -20.90 -4.69
CA LEU A 209 -3.48 -21.57 -3.40
C LEU A 209 -2.45 -20.80 -2.56
N VAL A 210 -1.35 -20.35 -3.16
CA VAL A 210 -0.34 -19.52 -2.48
C VAL A 210 -0.92 -18.18 -2.05
N ARG A 211 -1.75 -17.53 -2.89
CA ARG A 211 -2.48 -16.31 -2.51
C ARG A 211 -3.42 -16.54 -1.32
N ARG A 212 -4.09 -17.71 -1.25
CA ARG A 212 -5.00 -18.07 -0.16
C ARG A 212 -4.26 -18.45 1.13
N ARG A 213 -3.14 -19.19 1.07
CA ARG A 213 -2.26 -19.45 2.22
C ARG A 213 -1.74 -18.13 2.81
N ARG A 214 -1.32 -17.19 1.95
CA ARG A 214 -1.00 -15.81 2.37
C ARG A 214 -2.21 -15.05 2.94
N ALA A 215 -3.44 -15.39 2.54
CA ALA A 215 -4.67 -14.83 3.10
C ALA A 215 -5.07 -15.45 4.46
N GLY A 216 -4.72 -16.72 4.72
CA GLY A 216 -4.88 -17.42 6.00
C GLY A 216 -3.84 -17.01 7.05
N GLY A 217 -2.57 -16.92 6.65
CA GLY A 217 -1.50 -16.28 7.43
C GLY A 217 -1.63 -14.75 7.57
N ARG A 218 -2.60 -14.13 6.88
CA ARG A 218 -2.90 -12.69 6.94
C ARG A 218 -3.66 -12.27 8.20
N ALA A 219 -4.15 -13.21 9.01
CA ALA A 219 -4.52 -12.92 10.39
C ALA A 219 -3.29 -12.50 11.22
N ALA A 220 -2.09 -12.98 10.87
CA ALA A 220 -0.83 -12.64 11.56
C ALA A 220 0.09 -11.68 10.77
N ARG A 221 -0.04 -11.57 9.44
CA ARG A 221 0.56 -10.50 8.63
C ARG A 221 -0.54 -9.61 8.07
N ARG A 222 -0.94 -8.60 8.85
CA ARG A 222 -1.62 -7.41 8.31
C ARG A 222 -0.82 -6.96 7.09
N SER A 223 -1.39 -7.12 5.89
CA SER A 223 -1.06 -6.24 4.78
C SER A 223 -1.15 -4.84 5.37
N ALA A 224 -0.06 -4.08 5.39
CA ALA A 224 -0.02 -2.74 5.98
C ALA A 224 -0.95 -1.72 5.25
N THR A 225 -1.95 -2.20 4.51
CA THR A 225 -2.82 -1.43 3.62
C THR A 225 -4.29 -1.91 3.58
N SER A 226 -4.76 -2.78 4.48
CA SER A 226 -6.20 -3.05 4.59
C SER A 226 -6.73 -2.66 5.96
N LEU A 227 -7.67 -1.72 5.97
CA LEU A 227 -8.45 -1.37 7.15
C LEU A 227 -9.30 -2.58 7.59
N GLY A 228 -9.45 -2.78 8.90
CA GLY A 228 -10.33 -3.83 9.44
C GLY A 228 -11.82 -3.54 9.19
N ARG A 229 -12.16 -2.27 8.96
CA ARG A 229 -13.49 -1.79 8.59
C ARG A 229 -13.39 -0.96 7.31
N PRO A 230 -14.22 -1.24 6.28
CA PRO A 230 -14.25 -0.43 5.07
C PRO A 230 -14.67 1.00 5.39
N VAL A 231 -13.96 1.99 4.83
CA VAL A 231 -14.23 3.42 5.02
C VAL A 231 -14.43 4.10 3.68
N GLY A 232 -15.55 4.78 3.49
CA GLY A 232 -15.92 5.44 2.24
C GLY A 232 -16.19 6.94 2.42
N LEU A 233 -16.26 7.63 1.28
CA LEU A 233 -16.63 9.04 1.19
C LEU A 233 -18.17 9.15 1.20
N ARG A 234 -18.74 9.92 2.12
CA ARG A 234 -20.20 10.05 2.32
C ARG A 234 -20.80 11.31 1.71
N GLY A 235 -20.08 12.43 1.77
CA GLY A 235 -20.50 13.70 1.20
C GLY A 235 -19.33 14.68 1.10
N THR A 236 -19.36 15.58 0.13
CA THR A 236 -18.28 16.53 -0.15
C THR A 236 -18.78 17.96 -0.14
N GLY A 237 -17.90 18.91 0.12
CA GLY A 237 -18.20 20.34 0.11
C GLY A 237 -17.04 21.15 -0.45
N LEU A 238 -17.33 22.35 -0.90
CA LEU A 238 -16.40 23.27 -1.51
C LEU A 238 -16.85 24.72 -1.26
N TYR A 239 -15.94 25.52 -0.72
CA TYR A 239 -16.06 26.96 -0.69
C TYR A 239 -15.00 27.58 -1.60
N VAL A 240 -15.46 28.50 -2.45
CA VAL A 240 -14.63 29.27 -3.37
C VAL A 240 -14.96 30.75 -3.16
N PRO A 241 -13.98 31.61 -2.85
CA PRO A 241 -14.21 33.05 -2.69
C PRO A 241 -14.83 33.71 -3.93
N ARG A 242 -15.56 34.81 -3.71
CA ARG A 242 -16.29 35.49 -4.78
C ARG A 242 -15.37 36.35 -5.64
N ARG A 243 -14.33 36.92 -5.05
CA ARG A 243 -13.37 37.77 -5.77
C ARG A 243 -12.54 36.95 -6.76
N VAL A 244 -12.79 37.17 -8.05
CA VAL A 244 -12.00 36.64 -9.16
C VAL A 244 -10.80 37.55 -9.41
N VAL A 245 -9.62 36.94 -9.58
CA VAL A 245 -8.36 37.61 -9.88
C VAL A 245 -7.82 37.07 -11.21
N PRO A 246 -8.11 37.74 -12.33
CA PRO A 246 -7.59 37.33 -13.63
C PRO A 246 -6.09 37.60 -13.73
N ASN A 247 -5.38 36.88 -14.61
CA ASN A 247 -3.95 37.14 -14.88
C ASN A 247 -3.70 38.63 -15.24
N ALA A 248 -4.61 39.24 -15.99
CA ALA A 248 -4.54 40.65 -16.39
C ALA A 248 -4.52 41.64 -15.22
N GLU A 249 -4.96 41.26 -14.02
CA GLU A 249 -4.79 42.09 -12.82
C GLU A 249 -3.35 42.01 -12.31
N LEU A 250 -2.79 40.81 -12.24
CA LEU A 250 -1.46 40.54 -11.71
C LEU A 250 -0.34 41.05 -12.63
N THR A 251 -0.51 40.97 -13.95
CA THR A 251 0.48 41.43 -14.93
C THR A 251 0.64 42.95 -14.99
N ARG A 252 -0.27 43.72 -14.37
CA ARG A 252 -0.10 45.19 -14.24
C ARG A 252 1.02 45.56 -13.28
N THR A 253 1.31 44.71 -12.29
CA THR A 253 2.27 45.00 -11.23
C THR A 253 3.45 44.04 -11.21
N LEU A 254 3.34 42.87 -11.84
CA LEU A 254 4.40 41.87 -11.91
C LEU A 254 5.07 41.88 -13.28
N ASP A 255 6.39 41.71 -13.31
CA ASP A 255 7.18 41.50 -14.53
C ASP A 255 6.87 40.11 -15.14
N THR A 256 5.74 39.98 -15.82
CA THR A 256 5.27 38.75 -16.49
C THR A 256 4.14 39.07 -17.47
N SER A 257 3.65 38.07 -18.22
CA SER A 257 2.53 38.21 -19.15
C SER A 257 1.47 37.11 -18.95
N ASP A 258 0.27 37.32 -19.47
CA ASP A 258 -0.78 36.29 -19.44
C ASP A 258 -0.33 35.02 -20.17
N GLU A 259 0.26 35.18 -21.35
CA GLU A 259 0.78 34.09 -22.17
C GLU A 259 1.84 33.28 -21.42
N TRP A 260 2.71 33.97 -20.67
CA TRP A 260 3.71 33.31 -19.84
C TRP A 260 3.05 32.49 -18.72
N ILE A 261 2.09 33.07 -18.00
CA ILE A 261 1.41 32.38 -16.89
C ILE A 261 0.66 31.16 -17.43
N VAL A 262 -0.14 31.32 -18.48
CA VAL A 262 -0.95 30.25 -19.07
C VAL A 262 -0.07 29.14 -19.63
N SER A 263 1.00 29.46 -20.35
CA SER A 263 1.90 28.43 -20.92
C SER A 263 2.65 27.65 -19.85
N ARG A 264 3.12 28.32 -18.79
CA ARG A 264 3.92 27.69 -17.72
C ARG A 264 3.08 26.92 -16.70
N THR A 265 1.84 27.34 -16.49
CA THR A 265 1.02 26.84 -15.36
C THR A 265 -0.35 26.32 -15.76
N GLY A 266 -0.90 26.79 -16.88
CA GLY A 266 -2.30 26.59 -17.28
C GLY A 266 -3.30 27.51 -16.57
N ILE A 267 -2.87 28.35 -15.62
CA ILE A 267 -3.75 29.20 -14.81
C ILE A 267 -4.16 30.44 -15.60
N ARG A 268 -5.46 30.74 -15.61
CA ARG A 268 -6.04 31.94 -16.26
C ARG A 268 -6.56 32.95 -15.24
N GLU A 269 -7.13 32.43 -14.17
CA GLU A 269 -7.63 33.20 -13.05
C GLU A 269 -7.47 32.40 -11.75
N ARG A 270 -7.57 33.10 -10.63
CA ARG A 270 -7.68 32.49 -9.30
C ARG A 270 -8.66 33.28 -8.44
N ARG A 271 -8.85 32.84 -7.20
CA ARG A 271 -9.75 33.47 -6.23
C ARG A 271 -8.96 33.95 -5.03
N PHE A 272 -9.21 35.17 -4.57
CA PHE A 272 -8.66 35.68 -3.30
C PHE A 272 -9.80 35.87 -2.30
N LEU A 273 -9.56 35.46 -1.06
CA LEU A 273 -10.50 35.62 0.03
C LEU A 273 -10.71 37.11 0.35
N GLU A 274 -11.93 37.47 0.70
CA GLU A 274 -12.28 38.80 1.17
C GLU A 274 -11.54 39.15 2.48
N ASP A 275 -11.13 40.42 2.65
CA ASP A 275 -10.30 40.86 3.79
C ASP A 275 -10.96 40.63 5.16
N SER A 276 -12.29 40.59 5.20
CA SER A 276 -13.08 40.37 6.41
C SER A 276 -13.19 38.91 6.85
N LEU A 277 -12.72 37.95 6.05
CA LEU A 277 -12.85 36.51 6.31
C LEU A 277 -11.49 35.90 6.66
N ALA A 278 -11.47 34.67 7.16
CA ALA A 278 -10.27 33.89 7.45
C ALA A 278 -10.36 32.48 6.85
N THR A 279 -9.29 31.69 7.01
CA THR A 279 -9.25 30.31 6.51
C THR A 279 -10.34 29.46 7.18
N SER A 280 -10.59 29.67 8.48
CA SER A 280 -11.68 29.02 9.21
C SER A 280 -13.07 29.28 8.60
N ASP A 281 -13.37 30.48 8.11
CA ASP A 281 -14.66 30.79 7.47
C ASP A 281 -14.89 29.94 6.22
N MET A 282 -13.84 29.78 5.41
CA MET A 282 -13.89 28.89 4.24
C MET A 282 -14.12 27.44 4.67
N CYS A 283 -13.42 26.99 5.71
CA CYS A 283 -13.60 25.65 6.29
C CYS A 283 -15.03 25.42 6.77
N VAL A 284 -15.63 26.37 7.49
CA VAL A 284 -17.01 26.28 7.98
C VAL A 284 -17.98 26.16 6.81
N ALA A 285 -17.84 26.99 5.79
CA ALA A 285 -18.72 26.93 4.61
C ALA A 285 -18.61 25.60 3.86
N ALA A 286 -17.39 25.12 3.60
CA ALA A 286 -17.17 23.82 2.95
C ALA A 286 -17.67 22.65 3.82
N GLY A 287 -17.41 22.70 5.13
CA GLY A 287 -17.86 21.70 6.10
C GLY A 287 -19.38 21.58 6.18
N ARG A 288 -20.10 22.72 6.24
CA ARG A 288 -21.58 22.74 6.20
C ARG A 288 -22.12 22.08 4.94
N GLN A 289 -21.52 22.36 3.79
CA GLN A 289 -21.94 21.74 2.53
C GLN A 289 -21.66 20.23 2.51
N ALA A 290 -20.50 19.79 3.02
CA ALA A 290 -20.17 18.37 3.09
C ALA A 290 -21.12 17.59 4.00
N LEU A 291 -21.49 18.16 5.15
CA LEU A 291 -22.45 17.58 6.09
C LEU A 291 -23.86 17.51 5.48
N ALA A 292 -24.31 18.60 4.85
CA ALA A 292 -25.61 18.61 4.17
C ALA A 292 -25.69 17.53 3.08
N ARG A 293 -24.61 17.31 2.32
CA ARG A 293 -24.56 16.32 1.24
C ARG A 293 -24.34 14.88 1.72
N SER A 294 -23.77 14.69 2.90
CA SER A 294 -23.64 13.36 3.51
C SER A 294 -24.90 12.93 4.26
N GLY A 295 -25.76 13.88 4.65
CA GLY A 295 -26.89 13.65 5.53
C GLY A 295 -26.48 13.43 6.99
N VAL A 296 -25.21 13.65 7.34
CA VAL A 296 -24.68 13.47 8.71
C VAL A 296 -24.88 14.77 9.50
N PRO A 297 -25.62 14.77 10.62
CA PRO A 297 -25.72 15.92 11.51
C PRO A 297 -24.35 16.28 12.11
N ALA A 298 -24.09 17.57 12.34
CA ALA A 298 -22.83 18.00 12.98
C ALA A 298 -22.63 17.37 14.37
N ALA A 299 -23.71 17.14 15.11
CA ALA A 299 -23.70 16.49 16.43
C ALA A 299 -23.25 15.01 16.41
N GLU A 300 -23.23 14.37 15.22
CA GLU A 300 -22.76 12.99 15.04
C GLU A 300 -21.30 12.91 14.56
N LEU A 301 -20.62 14.05 14.36
CA LEU A 301 -19.19 14.05 14.08
C LEU A 301 -18.40 13.67 15.33
N ASP A 302 -17.53 12.66 15.19
CA ASP A 302 -16.64 12.19 16.26
C ASP A 302 -15.22 12.77 16.14
N ALA A 303 -14.82 13.18 14.93
CA ALA A 303 -13.60 13.94 14.71
C ALA A 303 -13.72 14.93 13.54
N LEU A 304 -12.96 16.03 13.63
CA LEU A 304 -12.84 17.04 12.60
C LEU A 304 -11.36 17.34 12.37
N ILE A 305 -10.88 17.12 11.15
CA ILE A 305 -9.50 17.35 10.75
C ILE A 305 -9.45 18.53 9.78
N VAL A 306 -8.70 19.58 10.12
CA VAL A 306 -8.35 20.67 9.19
C VAL A 306 -6.89 20.51 8.77
N THR A 307 -6.63 20.49 7.48
CA THR A 307 -5.26 20.57 6.92
C THR A 307 -5.09 21.91 6.21
N THR A 308 -4.19 22.75 6.73
CA THR A 308 -3.93 24.10 6.22
C THR A 308 -2.58 24.63 6.68
N TYR A 309 -1.79 25.25 5.81
CA TYR A 309 -0.57 25.97 6.23
C TYR A 309 -0.82 27.48 6.41
N THR A 310 -2.08 27.91 6.28
CA THR A 310 -2.53 29.30 6.41
C THR A 310 -3.63 29.42 7.45
N ALA A 311 -3.45 28.72 8.58
CA ALA A 311 -4.32 28.82 9.75
C ALA A 311 -4.51 30.28 10.17
N ASP A 312 -5.67 30.57 10.75
CA ASP A 312 -6.06 31.91 11.22
C ASP A 312 -5.00 32.52 12.15
N GLN A 313 -4.42 31.68 13.00
CA GLN A 313 -3.37 32.02 13.95
C GLN A 313 -2.60 30.76 14.42
N PRO A 314 -1.40 30.90 15.03
CA PRO A 314 -0.64 29.76 15.53
C PRO A 314 -1.33 28.98 16.66
N LEU A 315 -2.05 29.70 17.53
CA LEU A 315 -2.90 29.13 18.59
C LEU A 315 -4.05 30.11 18.88
N PRO A 316 -5.29 29.64 19.10
CA PRO A 316 -5.70 28.25 19.27
C PRO A 316 -5.95 27.52 17.93
N SER A 317 -6.38 26.26 18.03
CA SER A 317 -6.67 25.34 16.92
C SER A 317 -7.71 25.90 15.94
N THR A 318 -7.41 25.84 14.62
CA THR A 318 -8.37 26.21 13.57
C THR A 318 -9.49 25.17 13.49
N ALA A 319 -9.17 23.87 13.61
CA ALA A 319 -10.16 22.81 13.70
C ALA A 319 -11.13 23.00 14.87
N LEU A 320 -10.68 23.53 16.01
CA LEU A 320 -11.55 23.86 17.15
C LEU A 320 -12.51 25.01 16.83
N MET A 321 -12.03 26.08 16.18
CA MET A 321 -12.90 27.19 15.73
C MET A 321 -13.98 26.69 14.76
N VAL A 322 -13.59 25.85 13.81
CA VAL A 322 -14.52 25.28 12.82
C VAL A 322 -15.52 24.33 13.49
N LYS A 323 -15.05 23.47 14.40
CA LYS A 323 -15.89 22.57 15.20
C LYS A 323 -16.98 23.34 15.93
N ASP A 324 -16.61 24.43 16.62
CA ASP A 324 -17.52 25.28 17.37
C ASP A 324 -18.57 25.93 16.45
N ALA A 325 -18.12 26.56 15.36
CA ALA A 325 -19.00 27.21 14.38
C ALA A 325 -19.94 26.25 13.62
N LEU A 326 -19.60 24.96 13.56
CA LEU A 326 -20.45 23.90 12.99
C LEU A 326 -21.42 23.29 14.02
N GLY A 327 -21.25 23.56 15.32
CA GLY A 327 -22.00 22.90 16.39
C GLY A 327 -21.61 21.42 16.57
N ALA A 328 -20.39 21.04 16.19
CA ALA A 328 -19.89 19.67 16.28
C ALA A 328 -19.31 19.38 17.69
N GLU A 329 -20.15 19.51 18.73
CA GLU A 329 -19.69 19.55 20.13
C GLU A 329 -18.85 18.33 20.55
N ARG A 330 -19.17 17.14 20.04
CA ARG A 330 -18.50 15.88 20.32
C ARG A 330 -17.20 15.65 19.54
N ALA A 331 -17.01 16.36 18.43
CA ALA A 331 -15.92 16.04 17.51
C ALA A 331 -14.56 16.38 18.12
N MET A 332 -13.60 15.47 18.06
CA MET A 332 -12.21 15.77 18.38
C MET A 332 -11.60 16.66 17.29
N PRO A 333 -11.15 17.90 17.60
CA PRO A 333 -10.51 18.78 16.61
C PRO A 333 -9.03 18.42 16.42
N LEU A 334 -8.58 18.32 15.16
CA LEU A 334 -7.20 18.02 14.78
C LEU A 334 -6.73 18.96 13.67
N ASP A 335 -5.57 19.60 13.85
CA ASP A 335 -4.96 20.46 12.82
C ASP A 335 -3.70 19.82 12.23
N PHE A 336 -3.65 19.69 10.90
CA PHE A 336 -2.47 19.28 10.13
C PHE A 336 -1.90 20.48 9.37
N THR A 337 -0.99 21.20 10.02
CA THR A 337 -0.54 22.51 9.51
C THR A 337 0.72 22.49 8.66
N GLN A 338 1.49 21.40 8.71
CA GLN A 338 2.81 21.32 8.08
C GLN A 338 2.90 20.29 6.94
N ALA A 339 1.76 19.79 6.46
CA ALA A 339 1.71 18.84 5.35
C ALA A 339 1.37 19.49 3.98
N ALA A 340 1.14 20.82 3.97
CA ALA A 340 0.86 21.62 2.78
C ALA A 340 -0.12 20.93 1.81
N CYS A 341 0.19 20.94 0.51
CA CYS A 341 -0.65 20.35 -0.53
C CYS A 341 -0.82 18.82 -0.44
N ALA A 342 0.06 18.11 0.26
CA ALA A 342 -0.08 16.66 0.50
C ALA A 342 -1.01 16.35 1.69
N GLY A 343 -1.31 17.37 2.52
CA GLY A 343 -2.07 17.21 3.75
C GLY A 343 -3.45 16.60 3.55
N GLY A 344 -4.09 16.79 2.38
CA GLY A 344 -5.34 16.13 2.06
C GLY A 344 -5.27 14.60 2.10
N VAL A 345 -4.21 13.99 1.53
CA VAL A 345 -4.05 12.52 1.56
C VAL A 345 -3.75 12.06 2.99
N TYR A 346 -2.86 12.75 3.71
CA TYR A 346 -2.52 12.41 5.09
C TYR A 346 -3.73 12.50 6.02
N ALA A 347 -4.55 13.55 5.89
CA ALA A 347 -5.78 13.73 6.65
C ALA A 347 -6.82 12.64 6.35
N LEU A 348 -6.99 12.25 5.07
CA LEU A 348 -7.85 11.13 4.69
C LEU A 348 -7.40 9.81 5.34
N LEU A 349 -6.09 9.54 5.37
CA LEU A 349 -5.57 8.33 6.00
C LEU A 349 -5.76 8.32 7.50
N VAL A 350 -5.51 9.44 8.18
CA VAL A 350 -5.74 9.54 9.63
C VAL A 350 -7.23 9.38 9.94
N ALA A 351 -8.11 10.04 9.19
CA ALA A 351 -9.55 9.86 9.33
C ALA A 351 -9.97 8.39 9.15
N ALA A 352 -9.44 7.70 8.14
CA ALA A 352 -9.77 6.31 7.88
C ALA A 352 -9.28 5.35 8.98
N HIS A 353 -8.15 5.67 9.62
CA HIS A 353 -7.64 4.92 10.77
C HIS A 353 -8.42 5.23 12.06
N LEU A 354 -8.85 6.47 12.27
CA LEU A 354 -9.75 6.81 13.39
C LEU A 354 -11.06 6.02 13.31
N LEU A 355 -11.64 5.90 12.11
CA LEU A 355 -12.88 5.14 11.84
C LEU A 355 -12.77 3.63 12.07
N GLN A 356 -11.58 3.11 12.36
CA GLN A 356 -11.41 1.72 12.79
C GLN A 356 -11.91 1.49 14.22
N ASN A 357 -11.95 2.54 15.04
CA ASN A 357 -12.43 2.47 16.41
C ASN A 357 -13.96 2.42 16.48
N ASP A 358 -14.49 1.65 17.44
CA ASP A 358 -15.94 1.43 17.59
C ASP A 358 -16.70 2.72 17.84
N GLY A 359 -16.13 3.60 18.66
CA GLY A 359 -16.71 4.89 19.05
C GLY A 359 -16.52 6.03 18.04
N ILE A 360 -15.94 5.78 16.86
CA ILE A 360 -15.80 6.78 15.80
C ILE A 360 -16.58 6.28 14.56
N GLY A 361 -17.69 6.94 14.27
CA GLY A 361 -18.58 6.67 13.16
C GLY A 361 -18.41 7.62 11.98
N HIS A 362 -18.16 8.91 12.27
CA HIS A 362 -18.02 9.95 11.25
C HIS A 362 -16.86 10.91 11.50
N VAL A 363 -16.09 11.18 10.44
CA VAL A 363 -14.98 12.13 10.48
C VAL A 363 -15.12 13.13 9.34
N LEU A 364 -15.08 14.41 9.66
CA LEU A 364 -15.02 15.49 8.68
C LEU A 364 -13.57 15.86 8.40
N VAL A 365 -13.13 15.79 7.15
CA VAL A 365 -11.81 16.24 6.71
C VAL A 365 -11.96 17.47 5.83
N ILE A 366 -11.21 18.52 6.14
CA ILE A 366 -11.23 19.80 5.42
C ILE A 366 -9.80 20.16 5.02
N GLY A 367 -9.56 20.35 3.72
CA GLY A 367 -8.35 20.98 3.22
C GLY A 367 -8.65 22.42 2.80
N ALA A 368 -7.92 23.38 3.33
CA ALA A 368 -8.15 24.79 3.06
C ALA A 368 -6.84 25.56 3.05
N ASP A 369 -6.70 26.52 2.15
CA ASP A 369 -5.64 27.51 2.25
C ASP A 369 -6.08 28.88 1.72
N CYS A 370 -5.70 29.92 2.46
CA CYS A 370 -5.73 31.32 2.02
C CYS A 370 -4.31 31.75 1.60
N ALA A 371 -3.79 31.07 0.58
CA ALA A 371 -2.42 31.24 0.08
C ALA A 371 -2.14 32.67 -0.42
N SER A 372 -3.18 33.42 -0.79
CA SER A 372 -3.08 34.84 -1.14
C SER A 372 -2.52 35.71 -0.01
N ARG A 373 -2.62 35.30 1.26
CA ARG A 373 -2.10 36.05 2.42
C ARG A 373 -0.63 35.75 2.72
N VAL A 374 -0.10 34.67 2.18
CA VAL A 374 1.29 34.24 2.40
C VAL A 374 2.11 34.26 1.11
N THR A 375 1.59 34.80 0.01
CA THR A 375 2.37 35.08 -1.21
C THR A 375 2.74 36.57 -1.28
N HIS A 376 4.01 36.87 -1.54
CA HIS A 376 4.47 38.26 -1.58
C HIS A 376 3.85 38.97 -2.80
N PRO A 377 3.22 40.16 -2.66
CA PRO A 377 2.52 40.83 -3.75
C PRO A 377 3.37 41.13 -4.99
N ALA A 378 4.67 41.40 -4.80
CA ALA A 378 5.63 41.66 -5.87
C ALA A 378 6.40 40.40 -6.36
N ASP A 379 6.13 39.22 -5.81
CA ASP A 379 6.84 37.99 -6.22
C ASP A 379 6.07 37.21 -7.29
N ARG A 380 6.52 37.32 -8.54
CA ARG A 380 5.92 36.56 -9.65
C ARG A 380 6.07 35.05 -9.50
N ALA A 381 7.07 34.56 -8.78
CA ALA A 381 7.35 33.11 -8.68
C ALA A 381 6.28 32.36 -7.88
N THR A 382 5.56 33.06 -7.00
CA THR A 382 4.51 32.48 -6.16
C THR A 382 3.15 33.12 -6.40
N ARG A 383 3.05 34.45 -6.52
CA ARG A 383 1.77 35.18 -6.58
C ARG A 383 0.88 34.77 -7.75
N VAL A 384 1.46 34.38 -8.88
CA VAL A 384 0.69 33.92 -10.05
C VAL A 384 0.20 32.48 -9.92
N PHE A 385 0.71 31.69 -8.99
CA PHE A 385 0.31 30.28 -8.85
C PHE A 385 -0.89 30.14 -7.94
N PHE A 386 -0.88 30.81 -6.79
CA PHE A 386 -1.77 30.47 -5.69
C PHE A 386 -3.11 31.20 -5.75
N GLY A 387 -4.15 30.47 -5.34
CA GLY A 387 -5.47 30.99 -5.04
C GLY A 387 -6.00 30.42 -3.73
N ASP A 388 -7.19 30.83 -3.35
CA ASP A 388 -7.79 30.50 -2.06
C ASP A 388 -9.04 29.63 -2.25
N ALA A 389 -9.17 28.59 -1.44
CA ALA A 389 -10.37 27.76 -1.35
C ALA A 389 -10.36 26.90 -0.09
N ALA A 390 -11.52 26.29 0.21
CA ALA A 390 -11.62 25.15 1.13
C ALA A 390 -12.46 24.04 0.51
N GLY A 391 -11.99 22.81 0.58
CA GLY A 391 -12.76 21.63 0.21
C GLY A 391 -12.87 20.67 1.39
N ALA A 392 -14.01 20.00 1.49
CA ALA A 392 -14.36 19.15 2.62
C ALA A 392 -14.94 17.82 2.17
N VAL A 393 -14.76 16.78 3.00
CA VAL A 393 -15.38 15.47 2.82
C VAL A 393 -15.69 14.83 4.16
N VAL A 394 -16.89 14.26 4.27
CA VAL A 394 -17.28 13.39 5.40
C VAL A 394 -16.90 11.96 5.04
N LEU A 395 -16.13 11.31 5.90
CA LEU A 395 -15.83 9.89 5.84
C LEU A 395 -16.68 9.14 6.85
N GLY A 396 -17.03 7.91 6.52
CA GLY A 396 -17.69 6.98 7.43
C GLY A 396 -17.46 5.55 6.99
N ARG A 397 -17.93 4.59 7.80
CA ARG A 397 -17.90 3.17 7.41
C ARG A 397 -18.68 2.95 6.12
N THR A 398 -18.34 1.94 5.34
CA THR A 398 -19.03 1.59 4.09
C THR A 398 -19.12 0.08 3.91
N GLU A 399 -19.80 -0.37 2.85
CA GLU A 399 -19.94 -1.79 2.53
C GLU A 399 -18.59 -2.49 2.25
N PRO A 400 -18.46 -3.79 2.60
CA PRO A 400 -17.32 -4.61 2.20
C PRO A 400 -17.01 -4.50 0.70
N GLY A 401 -15.73 -4.48 0.37
CA GLY A 401 -15.27 -4.31 -1.00
C GLY A 401 -15.36 -2.88 -1.54
N HIS A 402 -15.86 -1.91 -0.79
CA HIS A 402 -15.87 -0.49 -1.17
C HIS A 402 -14.98 0.36 -0.24
N GLY A 403 -14.87 1.65 -0.56
CA GLY A 403 -14.12 2.60 0.24
C GLY A 403 -12.64 2.61 -0.08
N LEU A 404 -11.81 3.02 0.88
CA LEU A 404 -10.36 3.06 0.77
C LEU A 404 -9.80 1.64 0.62
N LEU A 405 -9.28 1.34 -0.57
CA LEU A 405 -8.70 0.03 -0.91
C LEU A 405 -7.23 -0.07 -0.54
N SER A 406 -6.49 1.02 -0.73
CA SER A 406 -5.04 1.07 -0.52
C SER A 406 -4.53 2.51 -0.49
N TRP A 407 -3.29 2.68 -0.05
CA TRP A 407 -2.58 3.95 -0.08
C TRP A 407 -1.06 3.76 -0.20
N ASP A 408 -0.38 4.84 -0.55
CA ASP A 408 1.07 5.01 -0.45
C ASP A 408 1.35 6.43 0.07
N ILE A 409 2.35 6.57 0.93
CA ILE A 409 2.81 7.85 1.45
C ILE A 409 4.33 7.86 1.45
N GLY A 410 4.91 9.03 1.23
CA GLY A 410 6.35 9.24 1.31
C GLY A 410 6.68 10.67 1.72
N SER A 411 7.90 10.85 2.19
CA SER A 411 8.41 12.14 2.62
C SER A 411 9.93 12.18 2.53
N GLN A 412 10.48 13.34 2.18
CA GLN A 412 11.91 13.61 2.19
C GLN A 412 12.13 15.08 2.53
N LEU A 413 12.88 15.36 3.61
CA LEU A 413 13.12 16.73 4.05
C LEU A 413 13.73 17.59 2.94
N SER A 414 13.16 18.78 2.73
CA SER A 414 13.51 19.75 1.73
C SER A 414 12.98 21.12 2.16
N TYR A 415 13.81 22.15 1.95
CA TYR A 415 13.46 23.55 2.20
C TYR A 415 13.19 24.33 0.90
N GLU A 416 13.05 23.61 -0.22
CA GLU A 416 12.80 24.19 -1.55
C GLU A 416 11.43 24.86 -1.67
N VAL A 417 10.50 24.53 -0.77
CA VAL A 417 9.23 25.23 -0.58
C VAL A 417 9.03 25.47 0.91
N GLN A 418 8.99 26.73 1.33
CA GLN A 418 8.95 27.08 2.76
C GLN A 418 8.41 28.48 3.00
N ILE A 419 7.93 28.72 4.23
CA ILE A 419 7.79 30.05 4.82
C ILE A 419 8.84 30.13 5.93
N PRO A 420 9.98 30.80 5.73
CA PRO A 420 11.10 30.73 6.68
C PRO A 420 10.79 31.26 8.09
N ALA A 421 9.99 32.32 8.19
CA ALA A 421 9.72 33.03 9.44
C ALA A 421 8.26 32.91 9.93
N GLY A 422 8.05 33.20 11.21
CA GLY A 422 6.75 33.06 11.91
C GLY A 422 6.66 31.84 12.83
N GLY A 423 7.66 30.95 12.79
CA GLY A 423 7.81 29.83 13.72
C GLY A 423 8.79 30.12 14.86
N SER A 424 9.00 29.13 15.74
CA SER A 424 9.88 29.26 16.92
C SER A 424 11.36 29.50 16.58
N ARG A 425 11.82 29.03 15.42
CA ARG A 425 13.21 29.21 14.96
C ARG A 425 13.48 30.64 14.49
N LEU A 426 12.49 31.28 13.87
CA LEU A 426 12.57 32.65 13.34
C LEU A 426 11.27 33.42 13.68
N PRO A 427 11.11 33.93 14.91
CA PRO A 427 9.82 34.46 15.38
C PRO A 427 9.45 35.86 14.82
N ARG A 428 10.23 36.90 15.16
CA ARG A 428 9.91 38.33 14.86
C ARG A 428 11.09 39.18 14.38
N GLY A 429 12.29 38.61 14.29
CA GLY A 429 13.49 39.32 13.80
C GLY A 429 13.77 39.13 12.30
N ALA A 430 12.88 38.45 11.59
CA ALA A 430 13.05 38.16 10.18
C ALA A 430 12.67 39.37 9.31
N THR A 431 13.26 39.45 8.13
CA THR A 431 12.85 40.41 7.10
C THR A 431 11.39 40.16 6.71
N ALA A 432 10.67 41.21 6.30
CA ALA A 432 9.27 41.07 5.86
C ALA A 432 9.09 40.00 4.76
N ARG A 433 10.12 39.77 3.93
CA ARG A 433 10.10 38.78 2.85
C ARG A 433 10.15 37.32 3.34
N GLU A 434 10.72 37.07 4.51
CA GLU A 434 10.83 35.72 5.08
C GLU A 434 9.51 35.22 5.70
N HIS A 435 8.52 36.10 5.86
CA HIS A 435 7.15 35.73 6.25
C HIS A 435 6.27 35.30 5.07
N PHE A 436 6.80 35.34 3.85
CA PHE A 436 6.11 34.88 2.66
C PHE A 436 6.65 33.54 2.16
N LEU A 437 5.80 32.82 1.45
CA LEU A 437 6.10 31.58 0.76
C LEU A 437 7.22 31.81 -0.25
N GLN A 438 8.24 30.95 -0.15
CA GLN A 438 9.33 30.83 -1.10
C GLN A 438 9.23 29.47 -1.77
N MET A 439 9.48 29.42 -3.09
CA MET A 439 9.30 28.20 -3.87
C MET A 439 10.33 28.11 -4.99
N ASN A 440 11.06 27.00 -5.04
CA ASN A 440 11.88 26.60 -6.17
C ASN A 440 11.06 25.71 -7.12
N GLY A 441 10.53 26.32 -8.18
CA GLY A 441 9.67 25.64 -9.15
C GLY A 441 10.35 24.45 -9.85
N LYS A 442 11.68 24.47 -10.04
CA LYS A 442 12.41 23.36 -10.65
C LYS A 442 12.45 22.14 -9.73
N ALA A 443 12.79 22.34 -8.45
CA ALA A 443 12.80 21.25 -7.47
C ALA A 443 11.40 20.65 -7.28
N VAL A 444 10.35 21.50 -7.27
CA VAL A 444 8.95 21.05 -7.23
C VAL A 444 8.63 20.19 -8.45
N TRP A 445 8.97 20.64 -9.66
CA TRP A 445 8.74 19.90 -10.89
C TRP A 445 9.44 18.54 -10.87
N ASP A 446 10.75 18.51 -10.64
CA ASP A 446 11.59 17.31 -10.68
C ASP A 446 11.09 16.26 -9.67
N THR A 447 10.66 16.69 -8.48
CA THR A 447 10.10 15.79 -7.46
C THR A 447 8.71 15.30 -7.85
N ALA A 448 7.83 16.20 -8.32
CA ALA A 448 6.44 15.88 -8.62
C ALA A 448 6.30 14.87 -9.77
N VAL A 449 7.04 15.06 -10.87
CA VAL A 449 6.99 14.15 -12.03
C VAL A 449 7.62 12.79 -11.74
N THR A 450 8.38 12.67 -10.65
CA THR A 450 9.02 11.42 -10.22
C THR A 450 8.16 10.67 -9.21
N GLU A 451 7.82 11.32 -8.10
CA GLU A 451 7.22 10.63 -6.95
C GLU A 451 5.71 10.45 -7.08
N LEU A 452 5.01 11.35 -7.78
CA LEU A 452 3.55 11.27 -7.90
C LEU A 452 3.12 10.03 -8.71
N PRO A 453 3.66 9.77 -9.93
CA PRO A 453 3.30 8.56 -10.66
C PRO A 453 3.75 7.28 -9.94
N ARG A 454 4.91 7.30 -9.28
CA ARG A 454 5.43 6.18 -8.49
C ARG A 454 4.49 5.79 -7.34
N SER A 455 4.04 6.78 -6.58
CA SER A 455 3.07 6.62 -5.48
C SER A 455 1.75 6.03 -6.00
N ILE A 456 1.24 6.57 -7.12
CA ILE A 456 0.00 6.11 -7.74
C ILE A 456 0.11 4.65 -8.19
N ARG A 457 1.19 4.26 -8.89
CA ARG A 457 1.41 2.86 -9.31
C ARG A 457 1.42 1.91 -8.13
N ARG A 458 2.15 2.23 -7.05
CA ARG A 458 2.18 1.43 -5.82
C ARG A 458 0.81 1.31 -5.18
N THR A 459 0.06 2.41 -5.16
CA THR A 459 -1.29 2.43 -4.60
C THR A 459 -2.22 1.52 -5.40
N VAL A 460 -2.24 1.67 -6.72
CA VAL A 460 -3.05 0.85 -7.64
C VAL A 460 -2.70 -0.64 -7.53
N GLU A 461 -1.41 -0.97 -7.55
CA GLU A 461 -0.91 -2.33 -7.35
C GLU A 461 -1.37 -2.92 -6.01
N ARG A 462 -1.22 -2.17 -4.92
CA ARG A 462 -1.66 -2.60 -3.57
C ARG A 462 -3.17 -2.74 -3.43
N ALA A 463 -3.95 -2.00 -4.22
CA ALA A 463 -5.41 -2.17 -4.30
C ALA A 463 -5.80 -3.47 -5.04
N GLY A 464 -4.87 -4.10 -5.75
CA GLY A 464 -5.13 -5.30 -6.55
C GLY A 464 -5.99 -5.02 -7.79
N VAL A 465 -5.89 -3.81 -8.34
CA VAL A 465 -6.59 -3.37 -9.56
C VAL A 465 -5.56 -2.91 -10.60
N SER A 466 -5.96 -2.80 -11.86
CA SER A 466 -5.10 -2.32 -12.95
C SER A 466 -5.31 -0.82 -13.22
N MET A 467 -4.27 -0.16 -13.74
CA MET A 467 -4.31 1.29 -14.05
C MET A 467 -5.48 1.68 -14.97
N PRO A 468 -5.84 0.92 -16.02
CA PRO A 468 -6.97 1.25 -16.90
C PRO A 468 -8.34 1.22 -16.21
N GLU A 469 -8.48 0.54 -15.07
CA GLU A 469 -9.73 0.51 -14.31
C GLU A 469 -9.96 1.81 -13.52
N ILE A 470 -8.94 2.65 -13.34
CA ILE A 470 -9.06 3.92 -12.64
C ILE A 470 -9.80 4.94 -13.51
N ARG A 471 -11.00 5.31 -13.08
CA ARG A 471 -11.86 6.25 -13.80
C ARG A 471 -11.50 7.70 -13.51
N TYR A 472 -11.11 8.00 -12.28
CA TYR A 472 -10.84 9.37 -11.85
C TYR A 472 -9.48 9.49 -11.15
N PHE A 473 -8.60 10.31 -11.71
CA PHE A 473 -7.34 10.73 -11.10
C PHE A 473 -7.53 12.14 -10.53
N LEU A 474 -7.91 12.19 -9.25
CA LEU A 474 -8.13 13.41 -8.50
C LEU A 474 -6.80 13.92 -7.95
N LEU A 475 -6.00 14.51 -8.82
CA LEU A 475 -4.66 14.99 -8.51
C LEU A 475 -4.68 16.39 -7.88
N HIS A 476 -3.69 16.71 -7.05
CA HIS A 476 -3.45 18.06 -6.57
C HIS A 476 -3.29 19.05 -7.74
N GLN A 477 -3.95 20.20 -7.62
CA GLN A 477 -4.12 21.20 -8.68
C GLN A 477 -3.04 22.29 -8.65
N ALA A 478 -1.75 21.90 -8.63
CA ALA A 478 -0.64 22.85 -8.58
C ALA A 478 -0.37 23.55 -9.92
N ASN A 479 -0.28 22.74 -10.98
CA ASN A 479 0.14 23.15 -12.31
C ASN A 479 -0.42 22.16 -13.32
N LEU A 480 -1.08 22.66 -14.36
CA LEU A 480 -1.69 21.82 -15.40
C LEU A 480 -0.66 20.93 -16.11
N ASN A 481 0.57 21.40 -16.28
CA ASN A 481 1.63 20.65 -16.96
C ASN A 481 2.12 19.46 -16.12
N ILE A 482 2.14 19.57 -14.79
CA ILE A 482 2.46 18.43 -13.90
C ILE A 482 1.37 17.35 -14.02
N ILE A 483 0.10 17.75 -14.07
CA ILE A 483 -1.03 16.83 -14.27
C ILE A 483 -0.87 16.09 -15.61
N LYS A 484 -0.61 16.82 -16.68
CA LYS A 484 -0.40 16.24 -18.02
C LYS A 484 0.76 15.25 -18.04
N GLU A 485 1.91 15.60 -17.47
CA GLU A 485 3.07 14.71 -17.45
C GLU A 485 2.82 13.48 -16.59
N THR A 486 2.16 13.63 -15.44
CA THR A 486 1.76 12.50 -14.58
C THR A 486 0.85 11.53 -15.32
N MET A 487 -0.18 12.03 -16.00
CA MET A 487 -1.13 11.19 -16.75
C MET A 487 -0.46 10.48 -17.92
N LYS A 488 0.44 11.17 -18.63
CA LYS A 488 1.26 10.59 -19.70
C LYS A 488 2.16 9.47 -19.19
N ASP A 489 2.86 9.68 -18.07
CA ASP A 489 3.72 8.68 -17.45
C ASP A 489 2.93 7.44 -16.97
N LEU A 490 1.71 7.66 -16.47
CA LEU A 490 0.79 6.58 -16.08
C LEU A 490 0.11 5.89 -17.28
N GLY A 491 0.32 6.36 -18.51
CA GLY A 491 -0.34 5.84 -19.71
C GLY A 491 -1.88 5.99 -19.67
N SER A 492 -2.38 6.98 -18.92
CA SER A 492 -3.81 7.17 -18.66
C SER A 492 -4.36 8.39 -19.41
N PRO A 493 -5.60 8.33 -19.94
CA PRO A 493 -6.21 9.44 -20.67
C PRO A 493 -6.34 10.70 -19.80
N LEU A 494 -6.00 11.88 -20.35
CA LEU A 494 -6.08 13.14 -19.61
C LEU A 494 -7.50 13.46 -19.15
N GLU A 495 -8.52 13.02 -19.88
CA GLU A 495 -9.94 13.17 -19.52
C GLU A 495 -10.33 12.47 -18.21
N HIS A 496 -9.55 11.49 -17.75
CA HIS A 496 -9.73 10.88 -16.43
C HIS A 496 -9.17 11.74 -15.29
N ALA A 497 -8.41 12.81 -15.59
CA ALA A 497 -7.88 13.76 -14.62
C ALA A 497 -8.64 15.10 -14.70
N PRO A 498 -9.76 15.26 -13.97
CA PRO A 498 -10.49 16.53 -13.94
C PRO A 498 -9.60 17.66 -13.41
N THR A 499 -9.85 18.88 -13.87
CA THR A 499 -9.02 20.05 -13.54
C THR A 499 -9.83 21.27 -13.11
N THR A 500 -9.31 21.97 -12.11
CA THR A 500 -9.81 23.28 -11.62
C THR A 500 -8.72 24.35 -11.62
N VAL A 501 -7.44 23.95 -11.76
CA VAL A 501 -6.27 24.83 -11.70
C VAL A 501 -6.36 26.05 -12.63
N GLN A 502 -7.01 25.92 -13.79
CA GLN A 502 -7.19 27.02 -14.74
C GLN A 502 -8.02 28.18 -14.16
N ARG A 503 -9.00 27.87 -13.30
CA ARG A 503 -9.97 28.83 -12.72
C ARG A 503 -9.67 29.20 -11.26
N LEU A 504 -9.04 28.30 -10.52
CA LEU A 504 -8.81 28.47 -9.08
C LEU A 504 -7.34 28.70 -8.74
N GLY A 505 -6.42 28.45 -9.67
CA GLY A 505 -5.00 28.35 -9.36
C GLY A 505 -4.69 27.19 -8.43
N ASN A 506 -3.50 27.23 -7.84
CA ASN A 506 -3.09 26.32 -6.78
C ASN A 506 -3.73 26.74 -5.45
N THR A 507 -4.70 25.96 -4.99
CA THR A 507 -5.44 26.20 -3.74
C THR A 507 -4.89 25.40 -2.56
N GLY A 508 -3.60 25.06 -2.60
CA GLY A 508 -2.92 24.36 -1.51
C GLY A 508 -3.57 23.02 -1.17
N ALA A 509 -3.83 22.79 0.11
CA ALA A 509 -4.48 21.61 0.65
C ALA A 509 -5.90 21.39 0.11
N ALA A 510 -6.60 22.45 -0.32
CA ALA A 510 -7.92 22.33 -0.93
C ALA A 510 -7.90 21.74 -2.34
N GLY A 511 -6.76 21.81 -3.05
CA GLY A 511 -6.68 21.54 -4.49
C GLY A 511 -7.28 20.20 -4.90
N MET A 512 -6.93 19.13 -4.20
CA MET A 512 -7.47 17.78 -4.46
C MET A 512 -8.97 17.67 -4.13
N PHE A 513 -9.43 18.37 -3.10
CA PHE A 513 -10.84 18.39 -2.71
C PHE A 513 -11.70 19.19 -3.68
N THR A 514 -11.15 20.19 -4.37
CA THR A 514 -11.90 20.93 -5.41
C THR A 514 -12.33 20.02 -6.55
N VAL A 515 -11.41 19.21 -7.09
CA VAL A 515 -11.70 18.23 -8.15
C VAL A 515 -12.52 17.05 -7.64
N LEU A 516 -12.33 16.64 -6.38
CA LEU A 516 -13.19 15.63 -5.75
C LEU A 516 -14.64 16.12 -5.70
N HIS A 517 -14.88 17.32 -5.20
CA HIS A 517 -16.24 17.85 -5.07
C HIS A 517 -16.93 18.04 -6.42
N GLU A 518 -16.24 18.63 -7.41
CA GLU A 518 -16.80 18.78 -8.76
C GLU A 518 -17.11 17.41 -9.41
N THR A 519 -16.24 16.42 -9.23
CA THR A 519 -16.44 15.05 -9.73
C THR A 519 -17.63 14.38 -9.07
N MET A 520 -17.69 14.40 -7.74
CA MET A 520 -18.79 13.81 -6.97
C MET A 520 -20.14 14.47 -7.29
N THR A 521 -20.16 15.78 -7.58
CA THR A 521 -21.39 16.49 -7.95
C THR A 521 -21.88 16.17 -9.36
N LYS A 522 -20.99 15.82 -10.28
CA LYS A 522 -21.37 15.37 -11.63
C LYS A 522 -21.92 13.94 -11.65
N GLY A 523 -21.80 13.21 -10.54
CA GLY A 523 -22.23 11.83 -10.39
C GLY A 523 -21.09 10.85 -10.64
N VAL A 524 -20.74 10.09 -9.61
CA VAL A 524 -19.82 8.95 -9.68
C VAL A 524 -20.64 7.70 -9.45
N ARG A 525 -20.48 6.69 -10.31
CA ARG A 525 -21.25 5.45 -10.19
C ARG A 525 -20.64 4.56 -9.11
N SER A 526 -21.49 3.80 -8.42
CA SER A 526 -21.00 2.78 -7.48
C SER A 526 -20.04 1.83 -8.19
N GLY A 527 -18.95 1.48 -7.52
CA GLY A 527 -17.90 0.61 -8.07
C GLY A 527 -16.81 1.34 -8.87
N GLU A 528 -17.01 2.59 -9.28
CA GLU A 528 -15.96 3.34 -9.97
C GLU A 528 -14.77 3.63 -9.04
N LEU A 529 -13.57 3.53 -9.62
CA LEU A 529 -12.31 3.71 -8.90
C LEU A 529 -11.80 5.15 -9.04
N LEU A 530 -11.42 5.72 -7.91
CA LEU A 530 -10.85 7.06 -7.80
C LEU A 530 -9.49 6.97 -7.13
N VAL A 531 -8.49 7.63 -7.71
CA VAL A 531 -7.19 7.84 -7.08
C VAL A 531 -7.08 9.31 -6.70
N LEU A 532 -6.92 9.55 -5.40
CA LEU A 532 -6.61 10.86 -4.83
C LEU A 532 -5.10 10.91 -4.60
N ALA A 533 -4.41 11.93 -5.11
CA ALA A 533 -2.96 12.02 -4.97
C ALA A 533 -2.46 13.46 -4.92
N GLY A 534 -1.37 13.70 -4.17
CA GLY A 534 -0.77 15.02 -4.06
C GLY A 534 0.67 14.99 -3.58
N ILE A 535 1.35 16.10 -3.84
CA ILE A 535 2.68 16.41 -3.34
C ILE A 535 2.68 17.85 -2.82
N GLY A 536 3.33 18.09 -1.69
CA GLY A 536 3.40 19.39 -1.03
C GLY A 536 4.77 19.65 -0.41
N ALA A 537 4.96 20.88 0.07
CA ALA A 537 6.17 21.31 0.78
C ALA A 537 6.56 20.30 1.88
N GLY A 538 7.85 20.05 2.02
CA GLY A 538 8.35 19.02 2.91
C GLY A 538 9.60 18.32 2.40
N PHE A 539 9.67 17.76 1.19
CA PHE A 539 8.55 17.33 0.36
C PHE A 539 7.82 16.16 1.00
N MET A 540 6.50 16.21 0.96
CA MET A 540 5.62 15.11 1.35
C MET A 540 4.74 14.76 0.17
N TRP A 541 4.47 13.48 -0.05
CA TRP A 541 3.57 13.01 -1.10
C TRP A 541 2.77 11.82 -0.64
N GLY A 542 1.72 11.53 -1.39
CA GLY A 542 0.97 10.29 -1.21
C GLY A 542 -0.18 10.15 -2.19
N SER A 543 -0.77 8.96 -2.17
CA SER A 543 -1.96 8.64 -2.94
C SER A 543 -2.83 7.63 -2.21
N ALA A 544 -4.13 7.66 -2.50
CA ALA A 544 -5.15 6.78 -1.94
C ALA A 544 -6.11 6.33 -3.04
N CYS A 545 -6.39 5.02 -3.11
CA CYS A 545 -7.33 4.45 -4.06
C CYS A 545 -8.64 4.11 -3.36
N PHE A 546 -9.75 4.68 -3.86
CA PHE A 546 -11.09 4.44 -3.36
C PHE A 546 -11.93 3.73 -4.42
N ARG A 547 -12.78 2.81 -3.97
CA ARG A 547 -13.92 2.32 -4.75
C ARG A 547 -15.19 3.00 -4.24
N HIS A 548 -15.83 3.81 -5.08
CA HIS A 548 -16.99 4.58 -4.66
C HIS A 548 -18.18 3.68 -4.33
N HIS A 549 -18.86 3.98 -3.22
CA HIS A 549 -20.11 3.36 -2.82
C HIS A 549 -21.18 4.45 -2.71
N GLY A 550 -22.22 4.34 -3.53
CA GLY A 550 -23.33 5.29 -3.55
C GLY A 550 -24.45 4.79 -4.45
N GLY A 551 -25.71 5.02 -4.06
CA GLY A 551 -26.86 4.84 -4.94
C GLY A 551 -26.93 5.97 -5.97
N GLU A 552 -27.63 5.76 -7.09
CA GLU A 552 -27.97 6.83 -8.04
C GLU A 552 -28.60 8.01 -7.28
N GLN A 553 -27.83 9.07 -7.02
CA GLN A 553 -28.40 10.33 -6.59
C GLN A 553 -29.20 10.87 -7.78
N ARG A 554 -30.51 10.65 -7.77
CA ARG A 554 -31.42 11.35 -8.68
C ARG A 554 -31.19 12.83 -8.45
N CYS A 555 -30.63 13.52 -9.44
CA CYS A 555 -30.73 14.97 -9.53
C CYS A 555 -32.22 15.32 -9.44
N SER A 556 -32.66 15.84 -8.30
CA SER A 556 -33.87 16.66 -8.28
C SER A 556 -33.52 17.90 -9.10
N ARG A 557 -34.32 18.10 -10.15
CA ARG A 557 -34.19 19.21 -11.10
C ARG A 557 -34.46 20.55 -10.42
#